data_AF-T2K0E5-F1
#
_entry.id   AF-T2K0E5-F1
#
_cell.length_a   1.000
_cell.length_b   1.000
_cell.length_c   1.000
_cell.angle_alpha   90.00
_cell.angle_beta   90.00
_cell.angle_gamma   90.00
#
_symmetry.space_group_name_H-M   'P 1'
#
loop_
_entity.id
_entity.type
_entity.pdbx_description
1 polymer ?
#
loop_
_entity_poly.entity_id
_entity_poly.type
_entity_poly.pdbx_seq_one_letter_code
_entity_poly.pdbx_strand_id
1 'polypeptide(L)'
;MKLLKVSVPNFRNLKNVELTFEPSLKPAVFPIGSENGGGKSTLLQLIFVLLTCSLDDNKNIYLSIFLISVIDNFQDTDEIAQFELNYQGEIINFTFTYLDENDSDNQKIIKFTKEILNFKKDLQDKSKEITNIDQIISEKRREYMGESSGLVEKKKSKDIEKLEEGKQTLILQQEEIKQYIKSTNSRLLIYQKELKILCCNYIAAQDKWMICKTNIDNFEISYKAFAYASKNIYLVTPPTQMFLFFDREIKKLMDGNFADYYNKVNAIRKK
;
A
#
# COMPACT_ATOMS: atom_id res chain seq x y z
N MET A 1 -11.80 18.47 8.57
CA MET A 1 -10.88 18.47 7.43
C MET A 1 -11.66 18.86 6.18
N LYS A 2 -11.12 19.74 5.32
CA LYS A 2 -11.69 20.10 4.02
C LYS A 2 -10.60 20.05 2.96
N LEU A 3 -10.87 19.41 1.82
CA LEU A 3 -10.03 19.52 0.63
C LEU A 3 -10.29 20.89 -0.01
N LEU A 4 -9.23 21.65 -0.22
CA LEU A 4 -9.28 23.01 -0.76
C LEU A 4 -8.84 23.05 -2.22
N LYS A 5 -7.77 22.34 -2.56
CA LYS A 5 -7.23 22.30 -3.92
C LYS A 5 -6.73 20.90 -4.28
N VAL A 6 -6.89 20.53 -5.55
CA VAL A 6 -6.22 19.39 -6.19
C VAL A 6 -5.55 19.90 -7.46
N SER A 7 -4.26 19.66 -7.62
CA SER A 7 -3.53 19.92 -8.86
C SER A 7 -2.92 18.64 -9.39
N VAL A 8 -3.06 18.39 -10.69
CA VAL A 8 -2.48 17.24 -11.41
C VAL A 8 -1.80 17.77 -12.67
N PRO A 9 -0.46 17.92 -12.67
CA PRO A 9 0.26 18.49 -13.80
C PRO A 9 0.14 17.59 -15.04
N ASN A 10 0.40 16.30 -14.87
CA ASN A 10 0.33 15.34 -15.96
C ASN A 10 0.09 13.93 -15.42
N PHE A 11 -1.06 13.32 -15.74
CA PHE A 11 -1.35 11.93 -15.37
C PHE A 11 -2.35 11.30 -16.35
N ARG A 12 -1.89 10.35 -17.18
CA ARG A 12 -2.66 9.77 -18.30
C ARG A 12 -3.18 10.87 -19.24
N ASN A 13 -4.50 11.01 -19.33
CA ASN A 13 -5.20 12.02 -20.11
C ASN A 13 -5.49 13.31 -19.32
N LEU A 14 -5.12 13.38 -18.04
CA LEU A 14 -5.20 14.59 -17.23
C LEU A 14 -3.97 15.44 -17.51
N LYS A 15 -4.18 16.66 -18.02
CA LYS A 15 -3.11 17.63 -18.32
C LYS A 15 -3.46 18.95 -17.64
N ASN A 16 -2.59 19.43 -16.76
CA ASN A 16 -2.73 20.68 -16.01
C ASN A 16 -4.11 20.85 -15.36
N VAL A 17 -4.59 19.79 -14.70
CA VAL A 17 -5.89 19.83 -14.03
C VAL A 17 -5.74 20.54 -12.69
N GLU A 18 -6.56 21.56 -12.47
CA GLU A 18 -6.71 22.21 -11.17
C GLU A 18 -8.18 22.20 -10.74
N LEU A 19 -8.44 21.73 -9.52
CA LEU A 19 -9.74 21.84 -8.85
C LEU A 19 -9.57 22.68 -7.60
N THR A 20 -10.40 23.70 -7.43
CA THR A 20 -10.49 24.49 -6.20
C THR A 20 -11.88 24.35 -5.61
N PHE A 21 -11.98 24.09 -4.32
CA PHE A 21 -13.22 23.84 -3.60
C PHE A 21 -13.55 25.01 -2.68
N GLU A 22 -14.71 25.61 -2.89
CA GLU A 22 -15.18 26.74 -2.08
C GLU A 22 -15.57 26.29 -0.66
N PRO A 23 -14.83 26.67 0.40
CA PRO A 23 -15.05 26.13 1.74
C PRO A 23 -16.37 26.58 2.37
N SER A 24 -16.93 27.69 1.89
CA SER A 24 -18.17 28.30 2.37
C SER A 24 -19.43 27.66 1.77
N LEU A 25 -19.33 26.96 0.64
CA LEU A 25 -20.46 26.38 -0.08
C LEU A 25 -21.17 25.28 0.76
N LYS A 26 -22.50 25.34 0.83
CA LYS A 26 -23.37 24.37 1.53
C LYS A 26 -24.58 23.97 0.68
N PRO A 27 -24.81 22.66 0.42
CA PRO A 27 -23.92 21.54 0.75
C PRO A 27 -22.62 21.61 -0.06
N ALA A 28 -21.53 21.06 0.48
CA ALA A 28 -20.22 21.03 -0.19
C ALA A 28 -20.18 19.91 -1.26
N VAL A 29 -21.05 20.04 -2.27
CA VAL A 29 -21.22 19.10 -3.37
C VAL A 29 -20.84 19.80 -4.66
N PHE A 30 -19.82 19.27 -5.32
CA PHE A 30 -19.23 19.86 -6.53
C PHE A 30 -19.35 18.88 -7.69
N PRO A 31 -20.22 19.14 -8.68
CA PRO A 31 -20.32 18.29 -9.86
C PRO A 31 -19.07 18.47 -10.75
N ILE A 32 -18.51 17.37 -11.23
CA ILE A 32 -17.42 17.38 -12.21
C ILE A 32 -18.00 17.01 -13.58
N GLY A 33 -18.13 18.00 -14.46
CA GLY A 33 -18.57 17.82 -15.85
C GLY A 33 -17.38 17.72 -16.80
N SER A 34 -17.42 16.74 -17.70
CA SER A 34 -16.55 16.68 -18.89
C SER A 34 -17.12 15.69 -19.90
N GLU A 35 -16.57 15.68 -21.11
CA GLU A 35 -16.92 14.69 -22.13
C GLU A 35 -16.56 13.25 -21.71
N ASN A 36 -17.16 12.26 -22.38
CA ASN A 36 -16.79 10.86 -22.19
C ASN A 36 -15.33 10.64 -22.58
N GLY A 37 -14.58 9.92 -21.75
CA GLY A 37 -13.12 9.80 -21.93
C GLY A 37 -12.33 11.00 -21.42
N GLY A 38 -12.96 12.09 -20.97
CA GLY A 38 -12.30 13.27 -20.40
C GLY A 38 -11.68 13.10 -19.01
N GLY A 39 -11.47 11.86 -18.54
CA GLY A 39 -10.64 11.59 -17.35
C GLY A 39 -11.29 11.74 -15.97
N LYS A 40 -12.60 12.00 -15.86
CA LYS A 40 -13.30 12.18 -14.55
C LYS A 40 -13.03 11.05 -13.56
N SER A 41 -13.26 9.81 -13.98
CA SER A 41 -13.04 8.63 -13.13
C SER A 41 -11.56 8.48 -12.78
N THR A 42 -10.65 8.72 -13.74
CA THR A 42 -9.20 8.71 -13.50
C THR A 42 -8.80 9.70 -12.42
N LEU A 43 -9.34 10.92 -12.46
CA LEU A 43 -9.04 11.98 -11.49
C LEU A 43 -9.53 11.59 -10.09
N LEU A 44 -10.78 11.17 -9.96
CA LEU A 44 -11.34 10.75 -8.66
C LEU A 44 -10.59 9.55 -8.07
N GLN A 45 -10.19 8.59 -8.92
CA GLN A 45 -9.41 7.44 -8.50
C GLN A 45 -7.98 7.82 -8.11
N LEU A 46 -7.34 8.75 -8.81
CA LEU A 46 -6.01 9.25 -8.46
C LEU A 46 -6.05 9.93 -7.09
N ILE A 47 -7.02 10.83 -6.87
CA ILE A 47 -7.26 11.47 -5.57
C ILE A 47 -7.42 10.42 -4.47
N PHE A 48 -8.29 9.43 -4.71
CA PHE A 48 -8.54 8.35 -3.76
C PHE A 48 -7.29 7.53 -3.46
N VAL A 49 -6.57 7.05 -4.48
CA VAL A 49 -5.38 6.21 -4.32
C VAL A 49 -4.30 6.95 -3.53
N LEU A 50 -3.96 8.17 -3.92
CA LEU A 50 -2.88 8.91 -3.28
C LEU A 50 -3.22 9.26 -1.83
N LEU A 51 -4.46 9.69 -1.56
CA LEU A 51 -4.85 10.09 -0.21
C LEU A 51 -5.21 8.91 0.71
N THR A 52 -5.63 7.77 0.17
CA THR A 52 -6.15 6.62 0.95
C THR A 52 -5.15 5.48 1.08
N CYS A 53 -4.35 5.21 0.04
CA CYS A 53 -3.49 4.02 -0.01
C CYS A 53 -2.05 4.30 0.41
N SER A 54 -1.55 5.54 0.26
CA SER A 54 -0.12 5.83 0.42
C SER A 54 0.41 5.73 1.86
N LEU A 55 -0.47 5.83 2.87
CA LEU A 55 -0.12 5.64 4.29
C LEU A 55 -0.39 4.22 4.80
N ASP A 56 -0.97 3.35 3.97
CA ASP A 56 -1.41 2.02 4.38
C ASP A 56 -0.60 0.96 3.62
N ASP A 57 0.37 0.37 4.31
CA ASP A 57 1.26 -0.65 3.76
C ASP A 57 0.50 -1.81 3.10
N ASN A 58 -0.68 -2.18 3.63
CA ASN A 58 -1.49 -3.27 3.08
C ASN A 58 -2.16 -2.89 1.75
N LYS A 59 -2.29 -1.59 1.47
CA LYS A 59 -2.89 -1.05 0.25
C LYS A 59 -1.86 -0.61 -0.79
N ASN A 60 -0.57 -0.73 -0.50
CA ASN A 60 0.49 -0.35 -1.43
C ASN A 60 0.40 -1.14 -2.76
N ILE A 61 -0.09 -2.38 -2.75
CA ILE A 61 -0.34 -3.12 -3.99
C ILE A 61 -1.29 -2.37 -4.95
N TYR A 62 -2.33 -1.71 -4.43
CA TYR A 62 -3.28 -0.93 -5.25
C TYR A 62 -2.65 0.36 -5.77
N LEU A 63 -1.84 1.01 -4.93
CA LEU A 63 -1.04 2.18 -5.33
C LEU A 63 -0.11 1.80 -6.50
N SER A 64 0.67 0.74 -6.33
CA SER A 64 1.58 0.21 -7.36
C SER A 64 0.82 -0.12 -8.65
N ILE A 65 -0.26 -0.90 -8.57
CA ILE A 65 -1.08 -1.27 -9.74
C ILE A 65 -1.63 -0.04 -10.47
N PHE A 66 -2.09 0.96 -9.73
CA PHE A 66 -2.69 2.14 -10.32
C PHE A 66 -1.66 3.00 -11.04
N LEU A 67 -0.49 3.23 -10.43
CA LEU A 67 0.59 4.05 -10.98
C LEU A 67 1.31 3.36 -12.16
N ILE A 68 1.37 2.02 -12.20
CA ILE A 68 1.94 1.24 -13.32
C ILE A 68 1.38 1.67 -14.68
N SER A 69 0.08 1.92 -14.74
CA SER A 69 -0.65 2.16 -15.99
C SER A 69 -0.39 3.52 -16.64
N VAL A 70 0.57 4.31 -16.12
CA VAL A 70 0.71 5.73 -16.47
C VAL A 70 2.12 6.13 -16.91
N ILE A 71 3.15 5.39 -16.53
CA ILE A 71 4.53 5.91 -16.60
C ILE A 71 5.21 5.64 -17.94
N ASP A 72 4.60 4.86 -18.85
CA ASP A 72 5.08 4.73 -20.23
C ASP A 72 5.02 6.06 -21.02
N ASN A 73 4.41 7.13 -20.47
CA ASN A 73 4.26 8.46 -21.10
C ASN A 73 4.80 9.63 -20.25
N PHE A 74 5.54 9.39 -19.17
CA PHE A 74 6.12 10.47 -18.36
C PHE A 74 7.46 10.92 -18.95
N GLN A 75 7.48 12.09 -19.61
CA GLN A 75 8.72 12.72 -20.07
C GLN A 75 9.02 14.10 -19.45
N ASP A 76 8.07 14.73 -18.73
CA ASP A 76 8.22 16.17 -18.42
C ASP A 76 8.21 16.57 -16.93
N THR A 77 7.63 15.79 -15.99
CA THR A 77 7.58 16.18 -14.56
C THR A 77 7.59 14.97 -13.62
N ASP A 78 8.40 15.01 -12.55
CA ASP A 78 8.37 13.99 -11.49
C ASP A 78 7.16 14.12 -10.56
N GLU A 79 6.43 15.23 -10.63
CA GLU A 79 5.23 15.46 -9.81
C GLU A 79 4.01 14.70 -10.34
N ILE A 80 3.32 14.01 -9.42
CA ILE A 80 2.11 13.23 -9.68
C ILE A 80 0.86 14.08 -9.42
N ALA A 81 0.78 14.67 -8.23
CA ALA A 81 -0.34 15.50 -7.81
C ALA A 81 0.01 16.30 -6.55
N GLN A 82 -0.70 17.42 -6.38
CA GLN A 82 -0.72 18.21 -5.15
C GLN A 82 -2.12 18.29 -4.57
N PHE A 83 -2.18 18.30 -3.23
CA PHE A 83 -3.42 18.45 -2.48
C PHE A 83 -3.25 19.52 -1.42
N GLU A 84 -4.18 20.47 -1.37
CA GLU A 84 -4.26 21.45 -0.30
C GLU A 84 -5.45 21.11 0.59
N LEU A 85 -5.21 21.01 1.89
CA LEU A 85 -6.21 20.60 2.88
C LEU A 85 -6.25 21.60 4.03
N ASN A 86 -7.45 21.98 4.45
CA ASN A 86 -7.66 22.62 5.75
C ASN A 86 -7.87 21.55 6.82
N TYR A 87 -6.97 21.49 7.78
CA TYR A 87 -7.09 20.62 8.95
C TYR A 87 -6.92 21.44 10.23
N GLN A 88 -7.99 21.50 11.05
CA GLN A 88 -7.99 22.22 12.33
C GLN A 88 -7.60 23.71 12.22
N GLY A 89 -7.88 24.35 11.08
CA GLY A 89 -7.54 25.76 10.83
C GLY A 89 -6.24 25.95 10.06
N GLU A 90 -5.40 24.92 9.97
CA GLU A 90 -4.12 24.96 9.25
C GLU A 90 -4.29 24.52 7.79
N ILE A 91 -3.64 25.23 6.87
CA ILE A 91 -3.61 24.89 5.44
C ILE A 91 -2.35 24.07 5.16
N ILE A 92 -2.55 22.80 4.83
CA ILE A 92 -1.49 21.82 4.64
C ILE A 92 -1.45 21.38 3.18
N ASN A 93 -0.28 21.46 2.57
CA ASN A 93 -0.04 20.98 1.21
C ASN A 93 0.64 19.62 1.27
N PHE A 94 0.15 18.69 0.45
CA PHE A 94 0.75 17.39 0.19
C PHE A 94 1.18 17.32 -1.28
N THR A 95 2.46 17.11 -1.52
CA THR A 95 3.02 16.99 -2.87
C THR A 95 3.50 15.56 -3.09
N PHE A 96 2.91 14.87 -4.05
CA PHE A 96 3.29 13.51 -4.43
C PHE A 96 4.22 13.56 -5.63
N THR A 97 5.41 12.95 -5.52
CA THR A 97 6.40 12.90 -6.59
C THR A 97 6.96 11.49 -6.74
N TYR A 98 7.35 11.15 -7.97
CA TYR A 98 8.24 10.03 -8.20
C TYR A 98 9.66 10.38 -7.78
N LEU A 99 10.43 9.36 -7.43
CA LEU A 99 11.88 9.42 -7.25
C LEU A 99 12.54 8.24 -7.96
N ASP A 100 13.72 8.50 -8.50
CA ASP A 100 14.64 7.44 -8.93
C ASP A 100 15.26 6.74 -7.71
N GLU A 101 15.61 5.47 -7.84
CA GLU A 101 16.34 4.72 -6.81
C GLU A 101 17.66 5.42 -6.41
N ASN A 102 18.28 6.14 -7.34
CA ASN A 102 19.58 6.80 -7.15
C ASN A 102 19.49 8.26 -6.68
N ASP A 103 18.28 8.77 -6.41
CA ASP A 103 18.07 10.16 -5.97
C ASP A 103 18.93 10.52 -4.75
N SER A 104 19.90 11.42 -4.94
CA SER A 104 20.94 11.75 -3.94
C SER A 104 20.36 12.31 -2.64
N ASP A 105 19.29 13.09 -2.75
CA ASP A 105 18.74 13.84 -1.64
C ASP A 105 17.91 12.94 -0.73
N ASN A 106 17.37 11.85 -1.29
CA ASN A 106 16.47 10.93 -0.60
C ASN A 106 17.04 9.53 -0.38
N GLN A 107 18.32 9.28 -0.70
CA GLN A 107 18.97 7.96 -0.59
C GLN A 107 18.77 7.29 0.77
N LYS A 108 18.84 8.06 1.88
CA LYS A 108 18.68 7.50 3.22
C LYS A 108 17.26 6.98 3.45
N ILE A 109 16.25 7.73 3.03
CA ILE A 109 14.84 7.31 3.13
C ILE A 109 14.60 6.08 2.27
N ILE A 110 15.07 6.10 1.02
CA ILE A 110 14.98 4.96 0.10
C ILE A 110 15.61 3.72 0.74
N LYS A 111 16.85 3.84 1.21
CA LYS A 111 17.59 2.75 1.87
C LYS A 111 16.83 2.15 3.05
N PHE A 112 16.41 2.96 4.03
CA PHE A 112 15.72 2.44 5.21
C PHE A 112 14.35 1.85 4.85
N THR A 113 13.63 2.47 3.92
CA THR A 113 12.34 1.93 3.45
C THR A 113 12.54 0.57 2.77
N LYS A 114 13.57 0.44 1.94
CA LYS A 114 13.95 -0.83 1.28
C LYS A 114 14.33 -1.91 2.30
N GLU A 115 15.12 -1.58 3.31
CA GLU A 115 15.45 -2.49 4.41
C GLU A 115 14.18 -2.99 5.12
N ILE A 116 13.26 -2.09 5.47
CA ILE A 116 11.98 -2.45 6.10
C ILE A 116 11.15 -3.37 5.19
N LEU A 117 11.06 -3.07 3.89
CA LEU A 117 10.33 -3.90 2.93
C LEU A 117 10.92 -5.32 2.86
N ASN A 118 12.24 -5.45 2.83
CA ASN A 118 12.92 -6.75 2.83
C ASN A 118 12.64 -7.54 4.11
N PHE A 119 12.73 -6.90 5.28
CA PHE A 119 12.40 -7.55 6.55
C PHE A 119 10.94 -7.96 6.65
N LYS A 120 10.00 -7.15 6.13
CA LYS A 120 8.58 -7.52 6.06
C LYS A 120 8.35 -8.75 5.19
N LYS A 121 9.06 -8.87 4.07
CA LYS A 121 9.00 -10.05 3.20
C LYS A 121 9.52 -11.30 3.91
N ASP A 122 10.67 -11.20 4.57
CA ASP A 122 11.24 -12.31 5.35
C ASP A 122 10.28 -12.76 6.47
N LEU A 123 9.66 -11.81 7.18
CA LEU A 123 8.66 -12.10 8.19
C LEU A 123 7.44 -12.86 7.62
N GLN A 124 6.95 -12.46 6.44
CA GLN A 124 5.87 -13.17 5.74
C GLN A 124 6.27 -14.59 5.35
N ASP A 125 7.47 -14.80 4.82
CA ASP A 125 7.92 -16.12 4.38
C ASP A 125 8.12 -17.07 5.58
N LYS A 126 8.71 -16.59 6.68
CA LYS A 126 8.77 -17.34 7.95
C LYS A 126 7.38 -17.68 8.50
N SER A 127 6.42 -16.77 8.37
CA SER A 127 5.05 -17.03 8.82
C SER A 127 4.38 -18.16 8.04
N LYS A 128 4.64 -18.25 6.74
CA LYS A 128 4.16 -19.37 5.91
C LYS A 128 4.82 -20.68 6.31
N GLU A 129 6.13 -20.65 6.58
CA GLU A 129 6.88 -21.83 7.01
C GLU A 129 6.35 -22.39 8.34
N ILE A 130 6.13 -21.52 9.34
CA ILE A 130 5.51 -21.92 10.61
C ILE A 130 4.14 -22.56 10.39
N THR A 131 3.32 -21.97 9.52
CA THR A 131 1.98 -22.49 9.19
C THR A 131 2.07 -23.89 8.56
N ASN A 132 3.05 -24.12 7.68
CA ASN A 132 3.29 -25.43 7.08
C ASN A 132 3.75 -26.46 8.12
N ILE A 133 4.63 -26.07 9.04
CA ILE A 133 5.07 -26.96 10.14
C ILE A 133 3.87 -27.36 11.00
N ASP A 134 2.98 -26.41 11.32
CA ASP A 134 1.76 -26.69 12.10
C ASP A 134 0.85 -27.70 11.40
N GLN A 135 0.71 -27.60 10.07
CA GLN A 135 -0.03 -28.58 9.28
C GLN A 135 0.63 -29.97 9.36
N ILE A 136 1.94 -30.06 9.16
CA ILE A 136 2.69 -31.32 9.24
C ILE A 136 2.56 -31.96 10.63
N ILE A 137 2.69 -31.17 11.70
CA ILE A 137 2.51 -31.67 13.06
C ILE A 137 1.09 -32.22 13.26
N SER A 138 0.08 -31.51 12.76
CA SER A 138 -1.32 -31.95 12.86
C SER A 138 -1.60 -33.26 12.10
N GLU A 139 -0.95 -33.46 10.96
CA GLU A 139 -1.05 -34.68 10.16
C GLU A 139 -0.36 -35.85 10.84
N LYS A 140 0.87 -35.65 11.30
CA LYS A 140 1.61 -36.66 12.07
C LYS A 140 0.84 -37.09 13.32
N ARG A 141 0.29 -36.14 14.08
CA ARG A 141 -0.53 -36.45 15.27
C ARG A 141 -1.75 -37.32 14.92
N ARG A 142 -2.40 -37.08 13.77
CA ARG A 142 -3.53 -37.91 13.29
C ARG A 142 -3.10 -39.30 12.88
N GLU A 143 -2.01 -39.42 12.12
CA GLU A 143 -1.41 -40.72 11.75
C GLU A 143 -1.07 -41.55 12.98
N TYR A 144 -0.52 -40.89 14.01
CA TYR A 144 -0.06 -41.56 15.23
C TYR A 144 -1.18 -42.09 16.12
N MET A 145 -2.36 -41.47 16.10
CA MET A 145 -3.57 -41.96 16.78
C MET A 145 -4.11 -43.28 16.19
N GLY A 146 -3.72 -43.65 14.96
CA GLY A 146 -4.17 -44.87 14.28
C GLY A 146 -3.28 -46.12 14.49
N GLU A 147 -2.09 -45.96 15.08
CA GLU A 147 -1.07 -47.01 15.16
C GLU A 147 -0.58 -47.21 16.61
N SER A 148 -1.20 -48.14 17.32
CA SER A 148 -0.91 -48.45 18.72
C SER A 148 0.16 -49.55 18.87
N SER A 149 1.44 -49.17 18.95
CA SER A 149 2.51 -50.02 19.49
C SER A 149 3.61 -49.21 20.19
N GLY A 150 4.06 -49.65 21.37
CA GLY A 150 4.87 -48.83 22.30
C GLY A 150 6.30 -48.48 21.86
N LEU A 151 6.92 -49.22 20.93
CA LEU A 151 8.21 -48.84 20.33
C LEU A 151 8.07 -47.72 19.30
N VAL A 152 6.91 -47.67 18.66
CA VAL A 152 6.57 -46.70 17.64
C VAL A 152 6.23 -45.35 18.31
N GLU A 153 5.59 -45.35 19.48
CA GLU A 153 5.29 -44.12 20.27
C GLU A 153 6.53 -43.28 20.64
N LYS A 154 7.65 -43.90 21.05
CA LYS A 154 8.89 -43.17 21.40
C LYS A 154 9.61 -42.54 20.20
N LYS A 155 9.50 -43.13 19.02
CA LYS A 155 10.10 -42.58 17.79
C LYS A 155 9.20 -41.46 17.23
N LYS A 156 7.89 -41.66 17.31
CA LYS A 156 6.84 -40.68 16.99
C LYS A 156 6.95 -39.39 17.81
N SER A 157 7.23 -39.49 19.12
CA SER A 157 7.39 -38.31 19.97
C SER A 157 8.60 -37.46 19.57
N LYS A 158 9.74 -38.08 19.25
CA LYS A 158 10.99 -37.39 18.88
C LYS A 158 10.88 -36.61 17.56
N ASP A 159 10.14 -37.13 16.58
CA ASP A 159 10.00 -36.45 15.29
C ASP A 159 9.10 -35.21 15.39
N ILE A 160 8.07 -35.24 16.25
CA ILE A 160 7.25 -34.07 16.55
C ILE A 160 8.05 -33.06 17.36
N GLU A 161 8.80 -33.52 18.37
CA GLU A 161 9.63 -32.67 19.23
C GLU A 161 10.64 -31.86 18.40
N LYS A 162 11.34 -32.48 17.45
CA LYS A 162 12.24 -31.77 16.51
C LYS A 162 11.54 -30.71 15.66
N LEU A 163 10.32 -30.99 15.20
CA LEU A 163 9.53 -30.01 14.43
C LEU A 163 9.09 -28.85 15.32
N GLU A 164 8.73 -29.12 16.57
CA GLU A 164 8.37 -28.10 17.56
C GLU A 164 9.58 -27.22 17.94
N GLU A 165 10.77 -27.80 18.09
CA GLU A 165 12.04 -27.07 18.28
C GLU A 165 12.36 -26.16 17.08
N GLY A 166 12.24 -26.68 15.86
CA GLY A 166 12.43 -25.92 14.63
C GLY A 166 11.44 -24.76 14.52
N LYS A 167 10.16 -25.00 14.83
CA LYS A 167 9.12 -23.97 14.90
C LYS A 167 9.48 -22.89 15.91
N GLN A 168 9.91 -23.25 17.13
CA GLN A 168 10.31 -22.28 18.13
C GLN A 168 11.47 -21.39 17.67
N THR A 169 12.46 -21.98 17.00
CA THR A 169 13.57 -21.24 16.41
C THR A 169 13.09 -20.18 15.41
N LEU A 170 12.13 -20.53 14.54
CA LEU A 170 11.54 -19.58 13.59
C LEU A 170 10.75 -18.47 14.28
N ILE A 171 10.03 -18.77 15.36
CA ILE A 171 9.29 -17.78 16.16
C ILE A 171 10.26 -16.77 16.78
N LEU A 172 11.37 -17.24 17.37
CA LEU A 172 12.40 -16.36 17.93
C LEU A 172 12.99 -15.43 16.85
N GLN A 173 13.31 -15.96 15.67
CA GLN A 173 13.78 -15.15 14.54
C GLN A 173 12.75 -14.10 14.09
N GLN A 174 11.45 -14.42 14.08
CA GLN A 174 10.41 -13.43 13.77
C GLN A 174 10.39 -12.27 14.77
N GLU A 175 10.55 -12.56 16.06
CA GLU A 175 10.60 -11.52 17.10
C GLU A 175 11.83 -10.63 16.93
N GLU A 176 12.99 -11.20 16.61
CA GLU A 176 14.20 -10.43 16.29
C GLU A 176 13.97 -9.50 15.09
N ILE A 177 13.40 -10.00 13.99
CA ILE A 177 13.08 -9.20 12.80
C ILE A 177 12.10 -8.06 13.15
N LYS A 178 11.07 -8.33 13.96
CA LYS A 178 10.13 -7.28 14.41
C LYS A 178 10.84 -6.19 15.19
N GLN A 179 11.80 -6.55 16.05
CA GLN A 179 12.61 -5.57 16.79
C GLN A 179 13.49 -4.74 15.84
N TYR A 180 14.13 -5.37 14.85
CA TYR A 180 14.87 -4.66 13.82
C TYR A 180 13.98 -3.67 13.06
N ILE A 181 12.83 -4.10 12.55
CA ILE A 181 11.86 -3.22 11.86
C ILE A 181 11.49 -2.02 12.74
N LYS A 182 11.21 -2.25 14.04
CA LYS A 182 10.86 -1.16 14.96
C LYS A 182 12.01 -0.15 15.11
N SER A 183 13.24 -0.63 15.25
CA SER A 183 14.42 0.24 15.34
C SER A 183 14.67 1.02 14.05
N THR A 184 14.52 0.38 12.88
CA THR A 184 14.71 1.00 11.57
C THR A 184 13.63 2.02 11.28
N ASN A 185 12.37 1.75 11.62
CA ASN A 185 11.28 2.72 11.54
C ASN A 185 11.56 3.97 12.38
N SER A 186 12.12 3.80 13.58
CA SER A 186 12.47 4.92 14.45
C SER A 186 13.55 5.81 13.81
N ARG A 187 14.53 5.21 13.11
CA ARG A 187 15.56 5.94 12.35
C ARG A 187 14.99 6.61 11.10
N LEU A 188 14.13 5.90 10.35
CA LEU A 188 13.44 6.43 9.18
C LEU A 188 12.62 7.68 9.53
N LEU A 189 11.93 7.67 10.67
CA LEU A 189 11.11 8.78 11.13
C LEU A 189 11.93 10.07 11.34
N ILE A 190 13.19 9.97 11.76
CA ILE A 190 14.08 11.13 11.92
C ILE A 190 14.29 11.81 10.57
N TYR A 191 14.62 11.04 9.53
CA TYR A 191 14.83 11.57 8.18
C TYR A 191 13.53 12.07 7.54
N GLN A 192 12.41 11.38 7.78
CA GLN A 192 11.09 11.82 7.34
C GLN A 192 10.73 13.20 7.90
N LYS A 193 11.03 13.45 9.17
CA LYS A 193 10.83 14.76 9.80
C LYS A 193 11.76 15.81 9.20
N GLU A 194 13.05 15.50 9.08
CA GLU A 194 14.06 16.41 8.51
C GLU A 194 13.71 16.84 7.08
N LEU A 195 13.29 15.89 6.25
CA LEU A 195 12.98 16.11 4.83
C LEU A 195 11.50 16.42 4.56
N LYS A 196 10.68 16.52 5.61
CA LYS A 196 9.22 16.72 5.54
C LYS A 196 8.49 15.68 4.65
N ILE A 197 8.93 14.43 4.68
CA ILE A 197 8.37 13.32 3.90
C ILE A 197 7.44 12.48 4.76
N LEU A 198 6.15 12.49 4.45
CA LEU A 198 5.09 11.79 5.19
C LEU A 198 5.04 10.28 4.89
N CYS A 199 5.38 9.89 3.65
CA CYS A 199 5.47 8.49 3.26
C CYS A 199 6.45 8.31 2.10
N CYS A 200 7.02 7.11 2.01
CA CYS A 200 7.85 6.65 0.90
C CYS A 200 7.38 5.25 0.52
N ASN A 201 6.97 5.05 -0.73
CA ASN A 201 6.42 3.80 -1.22
C ASN A 201 7.20 3.32 -2.43
N TYR A 202 7.59 2.05 -2.45
CA TYR A 202 8.20 1.42 -3.60
C TYR A 202 7.14 0.98 -4.61
N ILE A 203 7.34 1.32 -5.87
CA ILE A 203 6.49 0.95 -7.00
C ILE A 203 7.21 -0.17 -7.77
N ALA A 204 7.05 -1.40 -7.27
CA ALA A 204 7.88 -2.54 -7.67
C ALA A 204 7.90 -2.83 -9.17
N ALA A 205 6.77 -2.64 -9.84
CA ALA A 205 6.65 -2.94 -11.26
C ALA A 205 7.43 -2.00 -12.18
N GLN A 206 8.01 -0.93 -11.64
CA GLN A 206 8.76 0.06 -12.40
C GLN A 206 10.11 0.40 -11.78
N ASP A 207 10.46 -0.24 -10.67
CA ASP A 207 11.67 0.04 -9.94
C ASP A 207 11.83 1.53 -9.59
N LYS A 208 10.70 2.18 -9.25
CA LYS A 208 10.64 3.59 -8.84
C LYS A 208 10.09 3.74 -7.44
N TRP A 209 10.35 4.90 -6.85
CA TRP A 209 9.78 5.28 -5.57
C TRP A 209 8.76 6.40 -5.74
N MET A 210 7.83 6.49 -4.81
CA MET A 210 6.94 7.63 -4.66
C MET A 210 7.04 8.15 -3.24
N ILE A 211 7.18 9.47 -3.11
CA ILE A 211 7.11 10.14 -1.81
C ILE A 211 5.94 11.11 -1.76
N CYS A 212 5.51 11.41 -0.54
CA CYS A 212 4.61 12.52 -0.25
C CYS A 212 5.33 13.50 0.67
N LYS A 213 5.52 14.74 0.23
CA LYS A 213 6.09 15.84 1.02
C LYS A 213 5.00 16.74 1.58
N THR A 214 5.30 17.39 2.70
CA THR A 214 4.47 18.48 3.25
C THR A 214 5.22 19.80 3.29
N ASN A 215 4.49 20.92 3.18
CA ASN A 215 5.05 22.26 3.29
C ASN A 215 5.28 22.71 4.75
N ILE A 216 4.55 22.14 5.71
CA ILE A 216 4.57 22.58 7.12
C ILE A 216 5.73 21.91 7.89
N ASP A 217 6.38 22.67 8.79
CA ASP A 217 7.46 22.18 9.65
C ASP A 217 6.98 21.23 10.75
N ASN A 218 5.77 21.45 11.26
CA ASN A 218 5.11 20.56 12.19
C ASN A 218 4.71 19.25 11.47
N PHE A 219 5.61 18.27 11.50
CA PHE A 219 5.41 16.97 10.88
C PHE A 219 4.18 16.25 11.45
N GLU A 220 3.97 16.34 12.76
CA GLU A 220 2.91 15.64 13.48
C GLU A 220 1.51 16.10 13.04
N ILE A 221 1.29 17.39 12.81
CA ILE A 221 -0.01 17.87 12.32
C ILE A 221 -0.25 17.43 10.88
N SER A 222 0.76 17.50 10.01
CA SER A 222 0.66 17.03 8.63
C SER A 222 0.37 15.53 8.56
N TYR A 223 1.07 14.73 9.37
CA TYR A 223 0.82 13.29 9.45
C TYR A 223 -0.59 12.99 9.98
N LYS A 224 -1.07 13.69 11.02
CA LYS A 224 -2.44 13.53 11.53
C LYS A 224 -3.49 13.91 10.49
N ALA A 225 -3.28 14.99 9.75
CA ALA A 225 -4.17 15.41 8.68
C ALA A 225 -4.22 14.38 7.55
N PHE A 226 -3.06 13.86 7.13
CA PHE A 226 -2.99 12.82 6.10
C PHE A 226 -3.62 11.51 6.58
N ALA A 227 -3.32 11.08 7.81
CA ALA A 227 -3.93 9.88 8.41
C ALA A 227 -5.45 10.03 8.62
N TYR A 228 -5.94 11.24 8.87
CA TYR A 228 -7.38 11.52 8.91
C TYR A 228 -7.97 11.42 7.50
N ALA A 229 -7.34 12.02 6.49
CA ALA A 229 -7.78 11.94 5.10
C ALA A 229 -7.83 10.49 4.60
N SER A 230 -6.82 9.69 4.90
CA SER A 230 -6.74 8.29 4.46
C SER A 230 -7.84 7.39 5.03
N LYS A 231 -8.51 7.81 6.10
CA LYS A 231 -9.62 7.08 6.72
C LYS A 231 -11.00 7.63 6.38
N ASN A 232 -11.07 8.86 5.85
CA ASN A 232 -12.32 9.61 5.67
C ASN A 232 -12.57 10.03 4.21
N ILE A 233 -11.77 9.53 3.27
CA ILE A 233 -12.02 9.69 1.84
C ILE A 233 -12.57 8.38 1.30
N TYR A 234 -13.71 8.46 0.62
CA TYR A 234 -14.42 7.33 0.06
C TYR A 234 -14.63 7.53 -1.42
N LEU A 235 -14.30 6.51 -2.21
CA LEU A 235 -14.64 6.48 -3.63
C LEU A 235 -15.95 5.71 -3.79
N VAL A 236 -17.03 6.42 -4.07
CA VAL A 236 -18.31 5.82 -4.42
C VAL A 236 -18.34 5.62 -5.93
N THR A 237 -18.28 4.37 -6.36
CA THR A 237 -18.24 4.01 -7.77
C THR A 237 -19.11 2.78 -8.03
N PRO A 238 -19.75 2.66 -9.20
CA PRO A 238 -20.37 1.42 -9.61
C PRO A 238 -19.36 0.27 -9.55
N PRO A 239 -19.79 -0.96 -9.20
CA PRO A 239 -18.98 -2.19 -9.26
C PRO A 239 -18.14 -2.34 -10.52
N THR A 240 -18.72 -1.93 -11.65
CA THR A 240 -18.18 -1.96 -13.00
C THR A 240 -17.22 -0.81 -13.28
N GLN A 241 -16.62 -0.17 -12.28
CA GLN A 241 -15.59 0.86 -12.46
C GLN A 241 -14.39 0.68 -11.49
N MET A 242 -14.37 -0.43 -10.75
CA MET A 242 -13.25 -0.86 -9.88
C MET A 242 -12.02 -1.36 -10.67
N PHE A 243 -12.11 -1.43 -11.99
CA PHE A 243 -11.16 -2.11 -12.87
C PHE A 243 -9.71 -1.69 -12.65
N LEU A 244 -9.48 -0.42 -12.34
CA LEU A 244 -8.11 0.12 -12.27
C LEU A 244 -7.30 -0.39 -11.08
N PHE A 245 -7.96 -0.91 -10.04
CA PHE A 245 -7.31 -1.51 -8.86
C PHE A 245 -6.91 -2.97 -9.07
N PHE A 246 -7.38 -3.62 -10.13
CA PHE A 246 -7.03 -5.01 -10.43
C PHE A 246 -5.72 -5.10 -11.21
N ASP A 247 -5.00 -6.21 -11.03
CA ASP A 247 -3.81 -6.51 -11.81
C ASP A 247 -4.13 -6.68 -13.31
N ARG A 248 -3.08 -6.70 -14.14
CA ARG A 248 -3.23 -6.81 -15.60
C ARG A 248 -3.88 -8.13 -16.03
N GLU A 249 -3.73 -9.22 -15.27
CA GLU A 249 -4.29 -10.52 -15.64
C GLU A 249 -5.80 -10.56 -15.42
N ILE A 250 -6.28 -10.02 -14.30
CA ILE A 250 -7.71 -9.88 -14.03
C ILE A 250 -8.35 -8.92 -15.04
N LYS A 251 -7.67 -7.83 -15.40
CA LYS A 251 -8.14 -6.91 -16.46
C LYS A 251 -8.32 -7.61 -17.80
N LYS A 252 -7.39 -8.48 -18.23
CA LYS A 252 -7.50 -9.25 -19.49
C LYS A 252 -8.72 -10.16 -19.53
N LEU A 253 -9.22 -10.62 -18.39
CA LEU A 253 -10.44 -11.44 -18.33
C LEU A 253 -11.70 -10.64 -18.71
N MET A 254 -11.68 -9.32 -18.60
CA MET A 254 -12.81 -8.49 -19.03
C MET A 254 -13.08 -8.60 -20.53
N ASP A 255 -12.01 -8.70 -21.33
CA ASP A 255 -12.09 -8.69 -22.79
C ASP A 255 -12.36 -10.09 -23.38
N GLY A 256 -12.15 -11.16 -22.59
CA GLY A 256 -12.21 -12.54 -23.07
C GLY A 256 -13.14 -13.50 -22.32
N ASN A 257 -13.42 -13.28 -21.02
CA ASN A 257 -14.30 -14.14 -20.22
C ASN A 257 -14.90 -13.39 -19.01
N PHE A 258 -16.00 -12.69 -19.27
CA PHE A 258 -16.66 -11.82 -18.30
C PHE A 258 -17.19 -12.55 -17.05
N ALA A 259 -17.55 -13.84 -17.16
CA ALA A 259 -18.00 -14.66 -16.04
C ALA A 259 -16.87 -14.93 -15.03
N ASP A 260 -15.69 -15.30 -15.53
CA ASP A 260 -14.50 -15.51 -14.70
C ASP A 260 -14.01 -14.22 -14.06
N TYR A 261 -14.10 -13.11 -14.80
CA TYR A 261 -13.85 -11.78 -14.24
C TYR A 261 -14.79 -11.49 -13.05
N TYR A 262 -16.10 -11.68 -13.21
CA TYR A 262 -17.07 -11.40 -12.15
C TYR A 262 -16.86 -12.29 -10.92
N ASN A 263 -16.53 -13.57 -11.13
CA ASN A 263 -16.22 -14.52 -10.05
C ASN A 263 -14.97 -14.10 -9.26
N LYS A 264 -13.88 -13.70 -9.94
CA LYS A 264 -12.66 -13.21 -9.28
C LYS A 264 -12.91 -11.92 -8.50
N VAL A 265 -13.65 -10.97 -9.06
CA VAL A 265 -14.01 -9.72 -8.37
C VAL A 265 -14.80 -9.99 -7.10
N ASN A 266 -15.77 -10.90 -7.14
CA ASN A 266 -16.57 -11.26 -5.97
C ASN A 266 -15.77 -12.02 -4.92
N ALA A 267 -14.79 -12.84 -5.31
CA ALA A 267 -13.88 -13.50 -4.37
C ALA A 267 -13.00 -12.48 -3.62
N ILE A 268 -12.53 -11.43 -4.32
CA ILE A 268 -11.77 -10.33 -3.70
C ILE A 268 -12.63 -9.54 -2.70
N ARG A 269 -13.91 -9.31 -3.00
CA ARG A 269 -14.84 -8.59 -2.11
C ARG A 269 -15.14 -9.29 -0.78
N LYS A 270 -14.96 -10.60 -0.71
CA LYS A 270 -15.27 -11.42 0.48
C LYS A 270 -14.09 -11.53 1.46
N LYS A 271 -12.93 -10.98 1.12
CA LYS A 271 -11.74 -10.88 1.99
C LYS A 271 -11.65 -9.46 2.55
#